data_AF-A0A3S9P9D2-F1
#
_entry.id   AF-A0A3S9P9D2-F1
#
_cell.length_a   1.000
_cell.length_b   1.000
_cell.length_c   1.000
_cell.angle_alpha   90.00
_cell.angle_beta   90.00
_cell.angle_gamma   90.00
#
_symmetry.space_group_name_H-M   'P 1'
#
loop_
_entity.id
_entity.type
_entity.pdbx_description
1 polymer ?
#
loop_
_entity_poly.entity_id
_entity_poly.type
_entity_poly.pdbx_seq_one_letter_code
_entity_poly.pdbx_strand_id
1 'polypeptide(L)'
;MLIKQFKKSIEDSVMKGIFSGLFTFSISFSFIEYLRADGFSIIEASFLPILPGIITFICILFFNTFLLNRSNKFLENKNTLKPYLSILIVLFFNIIIYLTIDIIMFNFDDSLPKDFAASLLKIAENNNESLDGIIEFSELPFSIQNLIATFIFAFIASVISLFFVKKNGNLI
;
A
#
# COMPACT_ATOMS: atom_id res chain seq x y z
N MET A 1 -6.22 12.00 -33.28
CA MET A 1 -4.86 11.81 -32.73
C MET A 1 -4.83 12.04 -31.21
N LEU A 2 -5.44 13.12 -30.71
CA LEU A 2 -5.56 13.47 -29.29
C LEU A 2 -6.16 12.36 -28.40
N ILE A 3 -7.30 11.79 -28.80
CA ILE A 3 -7.98 10.72 -28.03
C ILE A 3 -7.09 9.48 -27.88
N LYS A 4 -6.31 9.12 -28.92
CA LYS A 4 -5.38 7.99 -28.87
C LYS A 4 -4.22 8.23 -27.90
N GLN A 5 -3.67 9.44 -27.84
CA GLN A 5 -2.59 9.81 -26.93
C GLN A 5 -3.06 9.86 -25.46
N PHE A 6 -4.27 10.40 -25.24
CA PHE A 6 -4.88 10.43 -23.92
C PHE A 6 -5.19 9.03 -23.40
N LYS A 7 -5.81 8.17 -24.23
CA LYS A 7 -6.05 6.75 -23.92
C LYS A 7 -4.75 6.03 -23.54
N LYS A 8 -3.69 6.20 -24.32
CA LYS A 8 -2.37 5.60 -24.05
C LYS A 8 -1.78 6.05 -22.71
N SER A 9 -1.98 7.31 -22.32
CA SER A 9 -1.50 7.84 -21.04
C SER A 9 -2.26 7.26 -19.83
N ILE A 10 -3.57 7.01 -20.00
CA ILE A 10 -4.38 6.31 -19.01
C ILE A 10 -3.91 4.86 -18.90
N GLU A 11 -3.79 4.14 -20.02
CA GLU A 11 -3.31 2.75 -20.04
C GLU A 11 -1.95 2.60 -19.36
N ASP A 12 -1.00 3.50 -19.64
CA ASP A 12 0.31 3.53 -18.99
C ASP A 12 0.20 3.75 -17.46
N SER A 13 -0.68 4.65 -17.02
CA SER A 13 -0.93 4.89 -15.59
C SER A 13 -1.58 3.68 -14.92
N VAL A 14 -2.52 3.01 -15.59
CA VAL A 14 -3.16 1.77 -15.12
C VAL A 14 -2.12 0.67 -14.96
N MET A 15 -1.30 0.43 -15.98
CA MET A 15 -0.25 -0.60 -15.93
C MET A 15 0.77 -0.34 -14.83
N LYS A 16 1.15 0.92 -14.59
CA LYS A 16 1.99 1.30 -13.45
C LYS A 16 1.30 1.04 -12.11
N GLY A 17 0.02 1.34 -12.00
CA GLY A 17 -0.78 1.02 -10.82
C GLY A 17 -0.80 -0.48 -10.53
N ILE A 18 -1.06 -1.29 -11.55
CA ILE A 18 -1.06 -2.76 -11.42
C ILE A 18 0.32 -3.28 -10.98
N PHE A 19 1.38 -2.86 -11.67
CA PHE A 19 2.74 -3.30 -11.34
C PHE A 19 3.17 -2.82 -9.95
N SER A 20 2.81 -1.58 -9.58
CA SER A 20 3.04 -1.04 -8.24
C SER A 20 2.32 -1.87 -7.18
N GLY A 21 1.06 -2.24 -7.40
CA GLY A 21 0.29 -3.09 -6.48
C GLY A 21 0.92 -4.48 -6.31
N LEU A 22 1.29 -5.13 -7.42
CA LEU A 22 1.97 -6.44 -7.39
C LEU A 22 3.30 -6.39 -6.63
N PHE A 23 4.11 -5.37 -6.91
CA PHE A 23 5.40 -5.19 -6.26
C PHE A 23 5.26 -4.90 -4.77
N THR A 24 4.32 -4.01 -4.41
CA THR A 24 4.02 -3.68 -3.01
C THR A 24 3.57 -4.93 -2.25
N PHE A 25 2.63 -5.70 -2.82
CA PHE A 25 2.19 -6.96 -2.23
C PHE A 25 3.35 -7.94 -2.04
N SER A 26 4.19 -8.13 -3.07
CA SER A 26 5.30 -9.07 -3.02
C SER A 26 6.29 -8.73 -1.90
N ILE A 27 6.58 -7.44 -1.69
CA ILE A 27 7.43 -7.00 -0.57
C ILE A 27 6.73 -7.21 0.76
N SER A 28 5.48 -6.76 0.90
CA SER A 28 4.71 -6.94 2.14
C SER A 28 4.63 -8.41 2.54
N PHE A 29 4.25 -9.27 1.60
CA PHE A 29 4.16 -10.71 1.80
C PHE A 29 5.50 -11.32 2.20
N SER A 30 6.58 -11.03 1.46
CA SER A 30 7.91 -11.56 1.78
C SER A 30 8.40 -11.10 3.15
N PHE A 31 8.10 -9.87 3.54
CA PHE A 31 8.49 -9.33 4.83
C PHE A 31 7.68 -9.93 5.98
N ILE A 32 6.37 -10.10 5.81
CA ILE A 32 5.50 -10.78 6.80
C ILE A 32 5.94 -12.23 6.98
N GLU A 33 6.15 -12.97 5.90
CA GLU A 33 6.60 -14.37 5.96
C GLU A 33 8.00 -14.51 6.55
N TYR A 34 8.89 -13.56 6.28
CA TYR A 34 10.21 -13.50 6.92
C TYR A 34 10.09 -13.34 8.44
N LEU A 35 9.25 -12.42 8.91
CA LEU A 35 9.02 -12.23 10.35
C LEU A 35 8.29 -13.43 10.99
N ARG A 36 7.42 -14.10 10.23
CA ARG A 36 6.71 -15.31 10.67
C ARG A 36 7.64 -16.49 10.87
N ALA A 37 8.71 -16.60 10.06
CA ALA A 37 9.62 -17.75 10.09
C ALA A 37 10.30 -17.97 11.44
N ASP A 38 10.59 -16.90 12.17
CA ASP A 38 11.23 -16.94 13.49
C ASP A 38 10.21 -16.95 14.65
N GLY A 39 8.91 -16.92 14.33
CA GLY A 39 7.82 -16.71 15.29
C GLY A 39 7.79 -15.26 15.78
N PHE A 40 6.69 -14.55 15.52
CA PHE A 40 6.60 -13.12 15.84
C PHE A 40 6.96 -12.82 17.30
N SER A 41 7.92 -11.92 17.51
CA SER A 41 8.10 -11.29 18.82
C SER A 41 6.90 -10.40 19.14
N ILE A 42 6.71 -10.10 20.44
CA ILE A 42 5.61 -9.21 20.89
C ILE A 42 5.66 -7.86 20.17
N ILE A 43 6.87 -7.34 19.92
CA ILE A 43 7.06 -6.07 19.23
C ILE A 43 6.65 -6.20 17.75
N GLU A 44 7.11 -7.24 17.05
CA GLU A 44 6.78 -7.46 15.63
C GLU A 44 5.28 -7.66 15.41
N ALA A 45 4.65 -8.45 16.28
CA ALA A 45 3.20 -8.63 16.27
C ALA A 45 2.47 -7.30 16.52
N SER A 46 2.95 -6.45 17.43
CA SER A 46 2.34 -5.15 17.69
C SER A 46 2.41 -4.20 16.47
N PHE A 47 3.43 -4.34 15.63
CA PHE A 47 3.59 -3.54 14.41
C PHE A 47 2.90 -4.12 13.18
N LEU A 48 2.48 -5.40 13.22
CA LEU A 48 1.84 -6.10 12.11
C LEU A 48 0.67 -5.34 11.47
N PRO A 49 -0.21 -4.64 12.22
CA PRO A 49 -1.34 -3.91 11.64
C PRO A 49 -0.96 -2.70 10.77
N ILE A 50 0.21 -2.14 11.05
CA ILE A 50 0.67 -0.86 10.47
C ILE A 50 1.75 -1.10 9.41
N LEU A 51 2.51 -2.18 9.57
CA LEU A 51 3.65 -2.55 8.74
C LEU A 51 3.30 -2.64 7.24
N PRO A 52 2.21 -3.30 6.81
CA PRO A 52 1.76 -3.28 5.41
C PRO A 52 1.52 -1.87 4.87
N GLY A 53 0.99 -0.98 5.72
CA GLY A 53 0.81 0.43 5.39
C GLY A 53 2.13 1.16 5.18
N ILE A 54 3.12 0.95 6.04
CA ILE A 54 4.47 1.53 5.89
C ILE A 54 5.14 1.04 4.60
N ILE A 55 5.06 -0.26 4.30
CA ILE A 55 5.62 -0.82 3.05
C ILE A 55 4.92 -0.20 1.84
N THR A 56 3.60 -0.08 1.90
CA THR A 56 2.79 0.58 0.85
C THR A 56 3.18 2.04 0.66
N PHE A 57 3.42 2.77 1.75
CA PHE A 57 3.90 4.16 1.70
C PHE A 57 5.20 4.27 0.91
N ILE A 58 6.20 3.46 1.27
CA ILE A 58 7.54 3.49 0.64
C ILE A 58 7.42 3.12 -0.85
N CYS A 59 6.68 2.06 -1.16
CA CYS A 59 6.50 1.61 -2.53
C CYS A 59 5.78 2.66 -3.38
N ILE A 60 4.65 3.21 -2.94
CA ILE A 60 3.92 4.22 -3.70
C ILE A 60 4.75 5.48 -3.90
N LEU A 61 5.45 5.94 -2.87
CA LEU A 61 6.31 7.11 -2.99
C LEU A 61 7.42 6.89 -4.03
N PHE A 62 8.08 5.72 -3.99
CA PHE A 62 9.09 5.34 -4.98
C PHE A 62 8.51 5.24 -6.39
N PHE A 63 7.40 4.52 -6.57
CA PHE A 63 6.76 4.31 -7.87
C PHE A 63 6.29 5.63 -8.48
N ASN A 64 5.57 6.44 -7.71
CA ASN A 64 5.09 7.74 -8.17
C ASN A 64 6.25 8.67 -8.51
N THR A 65 7.29 8.73 -7.66
CA THR A 65 8.41 9.65 -7.90
C THR A 65 9.31 9.19 -9.04
N PHE A 66 9.62 7.90 -9.16
CA PHE A 66 10.55 7.39 -10.16
C PHE A 66 9.89 7.18 -11.53
N LEU A 67 8.77 6.47 -11.59
CA LEU A 67 8.17 6.06 -12.87
C LEU A 67 7.34 7.16 -13.52
N LEU A 68 6.67 8.02 -12.74
CA LEU A 68 5.94 9.15 -13.33
C LEU A 68 6.89 10.20 -13.88
N ASN A 69 8.02 10.44 -13.21
CA ASN A 69 9.06 11.35 -13.72
C ASN A 69 9.72 10.81 -14.99
N ARG A 70 9.96 9.50 -15.07
CA ARG A 70 10.54 8.87 -16.26
C ARG A 70 9.58 8.93 -17.46
N SER A 71 8.27 8.74 -17.26
CA SER A 71 7.28 8.85 -18.34
C SER A 71 7.00 10.29 -18.75
N ASN A 72 6.97 11.24 -17.81
CA ASN A 72 6.74 12.65 -18.13
C ASN A 72 7.87 13.23 -18.99
N LYS A 73 9.11 12.76 -18.80
CA LYS A 73 10.25 13.16 -19.63
C LYS A 73 10.14 12.68 -21.08
N PHE A 74 9.42 11.58 -21.34
CA PHE A 74 9.17 11.05 -22.68
C PHE A 74 7.95 11.70 -23.38
N LEU A 75 7.14 12.46 -22.64
CA LEU A 75 5.83 12.94 -23.04
C LEU A 75 5.76 14.47 -23.08
N GLU A 76 6.83 15.16 -23.51
CA GLU A 76 6.88 16.62 -23.75
C GLU A 76 5.79 17.16 -24.72
N ASN A 77 4.96 16.28 -25.29
CA ASN A 77 3.81 16.65 -26.10
C ASN A 77 2.64 17.16 -25.25
N LYS A 78 2.15 18.35 -25.62
CA LYS A 78 1.11 19.19 -24.96
C LYS A 78 -0.27 18.55 -24.68
N ASN A 79 -0.46 17.22 -24.79
CA ASN A 79 -1.76 16.55 -24.67
C ASN A 79 -1.69 15.27 -23.82
N THR A 80 -1.07 15.37 -22.65
CA THR A 80 -0.86 14.26 -21.72
C THR A 80 -1.72 14.40 -20.47
N LEU A 81 -1.92 13.27 -19.79
CA LEU A 81 -2.66 13.19 -18.54
C LEU A 81 -2.04 14.13 -17.51
N LYS A 82 -2.86 14.88 -16.76
CA LYS A 82 -2.34 15.75 -15.70
C LYS A 82 -1.66 14.89 -14.62
N PRO A 83 -0.50 15.30 -14.06
CA PRO A 83 0.28 14.48 -13.12
C PRO A 83 -0.54 13.97 -11.93
N TYR A 84 -1.36 14.84 -11.32
CA TYR A 84 -2.22 14.44 -10.21
C TYR A 84 -3.22 13.34 -10.58
N LEU A 85 -3.73 13.35 -11.82
CA LEU A 85 -4.69 12.34 -12.28
C LEU A 85 -3.97 11.01 -12.57
N SER A 86 -2.73 11.06 -13.04
CA SER A 86 -1.88 9.86 -13.17
C SER A 86 -1.58 9.24 -11.80
N ILE A 87 -1.23 10.06 -10.81
CA ILE A 87 -1.01 9.61 -9.42
C ILE A 87 -2.27 8.97 -8.84
N LEU A 88 -3.44 9.58 -9.04
CA LEU A 88 -4.72 9.04 -8.56
C LEU A 88 -5.06 7.69 -9.21
N ILE A 89 -4.82 7.54 -10.52
CA ILE A 89 -5.03 6.26 -11.22
C ILE A 89 -4.06 5.20 -10.67
N VAL A 90 -2.78 5.55 -10.51
CA VAL A 90 -1.77 4.63 -9.95
C VAL A 90 -2.15 4.20 -8.54
N LEU A 91 -2.55 5.14 -7.68
CA LEU A 91 -3.04 4.87 -6.32
C LEU A 91 -4.23 3.90 -6.33
N PHE A 92 -5.25 4.20 -7.14
CA PHE A 92 -6.47 3.40 -7.22
C PHE A 92 -6.19 1.96 -7.65
N PHE A 93 -5.43 1.77 -8.73
CA PHE A 93 -5.10 0.42 -9.21
C PHE A 93 -4.09 -0.29 -8.31
N ASN A 94 -3.15 0.42 -7.68
CA ASN A 94 -2.25 -0.17 -6.67
C ASN A 94 -3.07 -0.77 -5.53
N ILE A 95 -3.95 0.02 -4.91
CA ILE A 95 -4.76 -0.42 -3.77
C ILE A 95 -5.65 -1.60 -4.14
N ILE A 96 -6.34 -1.54 -5.28
CA ILE A 96 -7.22 -2.64 -5.72
C ILE A 96 -6.44 -3.93 -5.90
N ILE A 97 -5.30 -3.87 -6.60
CA ILE A 97 -4.49 -5.06 -6.87
C ILE A 97 -3.87 -5.59 -5.58
N TYR A 98 -3.30 -4.70 -4.76
CA TYR A 98 -2.74 -5.06 -3.46
C TYR A 98 -3.77 -5.80 -2.60
N LEU A 99 -4.94 -5.19 -2.38
CA LEU A 99 -5.98 -5.74 -1.51
C LEU A 99 -6.60 -7.01 -2.05
N THR A 100 -6.77 -7.11 -3.37
CA THR A 100 -7.33 -8.32 -3.99
C THR A 100 -6.41 -9.50 -3.75
N ILE A 101 -5.11 -9.33 -3.92
CA ILE A 101 -4.14 -10.40 -3.69
C ILE A 101 -4.00 -10.70 -2.19
N ASP A 102 -3.95 -9.66 -1.35
CA ASP A 102 -3.88 -9.79 0.10
C ASP A 102 -5.06 -10.60 0.65
N ILE A 103 -6.29 -10.28 0.22
CA ILE A 103 -7.48 -11.07 0.55
C ILE A 103 -7.35 -12.51 0.03
N ILE A 104 -6.96 -12.72 -1.23
CA ILE A 104 -6.83 -14.08 -1.77
C ILE A 104 -5.84 -14.93 -0.95
N MET A 105 -4.75 -14.34 -0.49
CA MET A 105 -3.66 -15.04 0.21
C MET A 105 -3.94 -15.23 1.70
N PHE A 106 -4.50 -14.23 2.37
CA PHE A 106 -4.66 -14.24 3.84
C PHE A 106 -6.09 -14.50 4.33
N ASN A 107 -7.11 -14.53 3.47
CA ASN A 107 -8.50 -14.79 3.89
C ASN A 107 -8.73 -16.22 4.41
N PHE A 108 -7.76 -17.13 4.24
CA PHE A 108 -7.80 -18.48 4.80
C PHE A 108 -6.69 -18.74 5.83
N ASP A 109 -5.89 -17.71 6.18
CA ASP A 109 -4.83 -17.83 7.19
C ASP A 109 -5.28 -17.21 8.51
N ASP A 110 -5.84 -18.05 9.39
CA ASP A 110 -6.25 -17.64 10.74
C ASP A 110 -5.07 -17.44 11.70
N SER A 111 -3.84 -17.81 11.32
CA SER A 111 -2.71 -17.76 12.27
C SER A 111 -2.25 -16.33 12.54
N LEU A 112 -2.22 -15.48 11.51
CA LEU A 112 -1.79 -14.08 11.62
C LEU A 112 -2.70 -13.23 12.53
N PRO A 113 -4.03 -13.25 12.37
CA PRO A 113 -4.94 -12.59 13.30
C PRO A 113 -4.80 -13.10 14.74
N LYS A 114 -4.59 -14.41 14.94
CA LYS A 114 -4.45 -15.03 16.27
C LYS A 114 -3.13 -14.65 16.96
N ASP A 115 -2.01 -14.63 16.24
CA ASP A 115 -0.71 -14.21 16.77
C ASP A 115 -0.73 -12.74 17.18
N PHE A 116 -1.44 -11.92 16.39
CA PHE A 116 -1.70 -10.54 16.71
C PHE A 116 -2.61 -10.39 17.94
N ALA A 117 -3.72 -11.12 18.00
CA ALA A 117 -4.63 -11.17 19.15
C ALA A 117 -3.88 -11.51 20.44
N ALA A 118 -3.10 -12.59 20.42
CA ALA A 118 -2.34 -13.07 21.56
C ALA A 118 -1.31 -12.04 22.06
N SER A 119 -0.75 -11.25 21.14
CA SER A 119 0.19 -10.20 21.48
C SER A 119 -0.49 -8.98 22.09
N LEU A 120 -1.64 -8.55 21.55
CA LEU A 120 -2.44 -7.48 22.15
C LEU A 120 -2.99 -7.85 23.53
N LEU A 121 -3.47 -9.09 23.71
CA LEU A 121 -3.93 -9.61 25.00
C LEU A 121 -2.82 -9.50 26.06
N LYS A 122 -1.60 -9.94 25.74
CA LYS A 122 -0.44 -9.83 26.65
C LYS A 122 -0.10 -8.39 27.02
N ILE A 123 -0.30 -7.44 26.11
CA ILE A 123 -0.04 -6.01 26.38
C ILE A 123 -1.14 -5.43 27.26
N ALA A 124 -2.40 -5.73 26.99
CA ALA A 124 -3.54 -5.25 27.76
C ALA A 124 -3.59 -5.83 29.19
N GLU A 125 -3.25 -7.11 29.36
CA GLU A 125 -3.11 -7.76 30.68
C GLU A 125 -2.05 -7.07 31.55
N ASN A 126 -0.96 -6.58 30.95
CA ASN A 126 0.09 -5.86 31.68
C ASN A 126 -0.32 -4.44 32.10
N ASN A 127 -1.38 -3.86 31.50
CA ASN A 127 -1.77 -2.46 31.67
C ASN A 127 -3.16 -2.27 32.32
N ASN A 128 -3.87 -3.34 32.70
CA ASN A 128 -5.26 -3.31 33.25
C ASN A 128 -6.27 -2.59 32.33
N GLU A 129 -6.10 -2.66 31.01
CA GLU A 129 -7.02 -2.07 30.04
C GLU A 129 -8.17 -3.02 29.66
N SER A 130 -9.34 -2.48 29.26
CA SER A 130 -10.48 -3.30 28.84
C SER A 130 -10.21 -4.02 27.53
N LEU A 131 -10.46 -5.33 27.50
CA LEU A 131 -10.06 -6.22 26.40
C LEU A 131 -11.08 -6.29 25.24
N ASP A 132 -12.31 -5.83 25.46
CA ASP A 132 -13.44 -6.14 24.56
C ASP A 132 -13.22 -5.64 23.11
N GLY A 133 -12.76 -4.40 22.92
CA GLY A 133 -12.51 -3.85 21.58
C GLY A 133 -11.26 -4.41 20.89
N ILE A 134 -10.30 -4.93 21.67
CA ILE A 134 -9.08 -5.56 21.16
C ILE A 134 -9.39 -6.95 20.61
N ILE A 135 -10.22 -7.71 21.34
CA ILE A 135 -10.65 -9.06 20.94
C ILE A 135 -11.45 -8.98 19.63
N GLU A 136 -12.45 -8.10 19.54
CA GLU A 136 -13.25 -7.92 18.32
C GLU A 136 -12.40 -7.53 17.10
N PHE A 137 -11.43 -6.61 17.27
CA PHE A 137 -10.54 -6.22 16.18
C PHE A 137 -9.63 -7.37 15.75
N SER A 138 -9.18 -8.20 16.69
CA SER A 138 -8.27 -9.31 16.44
C SER A 138 -8.93 -10.50 15.72
N GLU A 139 -10.25 -10.61 15.79
CA GLU A 139 -11.02 -11.63 15.07
C GLU A 139 -11.28 -11.26 13.59
N LEU A 140 -11.01 -10.01 13.21
CA LEU A 140 -11.12 -9.59 11.81
C LEU A 140 -10.03 -10.26 10.97
N PRO A 141 -10.30 -10.62 9.70
CA PRO A 141 -9.27 -11.04 8.77
C PRO A 141 -8.13 -10.02 8.70
N PHE A 142 -6.88 -10.50 8.62
CA PHE A 142 -5.68 -9.65 8.61
C PHE A 142 -5.76 -8.54 7.55
N SER A 143 -6.31 -8.86 6.36
CA SER A 143 -6.54 -7.89 5.29
C SER A 143 -7.46 -6.73 5.68
N ILE A 144 -8.46 -6.98 6.53
CA ILE A 144 -9.39 -5.96 7.02
C ILE A 144 -8.71 -5.11 8.10
N GLN A 145 -7.96 -5.73 9.01
CA GLN A 145 -7.20 -5.01 10.03
C GLN A 145 -6.23 -3.99 9.42
N ASN A 146 -5.61 -4.35 8.29
CA ASN A 146 -4.60 -3.52 7.62
C ASN A 146 -5.17 -2.55 6.60
N LEU A 147 -6.43 -2.72 6.20
CA LEU A 147 -7.06 -1.99 5.09
C LEU A 147 -6.97 -0.48 5.28
N ILE A 148 -7.40 -0.01 6.46
CA ILE A 148 -7.48 1.42 6.78
C ILE A 148 -6.08 2.04 6.81
N ALA A 149 -5.14 1.40 7.52
CA ALA A 149 -3.76 1.86 7.58
C ALA A 149 -3.14 1.92 6.17
N THR A 150 -3.27 0.85 5.40
CA THR A 150 -2.77 0.75 4.02
C THR A 150 -3.30 1.88 3.15
N PHE A 151 -4.61 2.16 3.21
CA PHE A 151 -5.21 3.26 2.46
C PHE A 151 -4.67 4.63 2.89
N ILE A 152 -4.60 4.90 4.20
CA ILE A 152 -4.10 6.18 4.73
C ILE A 152 -2.65 6.42 4.29
N PHE A 153 -1.78 5.42 4.48
CA PHE A 153 -0.38 5.51 4.08
C PHE A 153 -0.21 5.67 2.57
N ALA A 154 -0.98 4.94 1.76
CA ALA A 154 -0.98 5.06 0.31
C ALA A 154 -1.41 6.46 -0.15
N PHE A 155 -2.43 7.03 0.50
CA PHE A 155 -2.90 8.37 0.23
C PHE A 155 -1.86 9.42 0.60
N ILE A 156 -1.26 9.34 1.79
CA ILE A 156 -0.20 10.26 2.23
C ILE A 156 0.99 10.18 1.27
N ALA A 157 1.45 8.98 0.90
CA ALA A 157 2.53 8.79 -0.07
C ALA A 157 2.21 9.44 -1.42
N SER A 158 0.95 9.32 -1.87
CA SER A 158 0.48 9.94 -3.11
C SER A 158 0.48 11.46 -3.02
N VAL A 159 0.02 12.04 -1.91
CA VAL A 159 0.08 13.49 -1.67
C VAL A 159 1.53 13.98 -1.63
N ILE A 160 2.40 13.29 -0.89
CA ILE A 160 3.83 13.64 -0.82
C ILE A 160 4.49 13.54 -2.20
N SER A 161 4.14 12.53 -2.99
CA SER A 161 4.72 12.35 -4.33
C SER A 161 4.43 13.53 -5.27
N LEU A 162 3.35 14.30 -5.06
CA LEU A 162 3.06 15.51 -5.85
C LEU A 162 4.19 16.53 -5.76
N PHE A 163 4.85 16.66 -4.61
CA PHE A 163 5.98 17.58 -4.42
C PHE A 163 7.26 17.13 -5.15
N PHE A 164 7.34 15.86 -5.54
CA PHE A 164 8.53 15.29 -6.18
C PHE A 164 8.31 14.96 -7.66
N VAL A 165 7.07 14.92 -8.13
CA VAL A 165 6.76 14.73 -9.54
C VAL A 165 7.07 16.02 -10.30
N LYS A 166 7.93 15.90 -11.30
CA LYS A 166 8.36 16.98 -12.18
C LYS A 166 7.41 17.11 -13.37
N LYS A 167 7.06 18.34 -13.71
CA LYS A 167 6.41 18.73 -14.95
C LYS A 167 7.42 19.48 -15.81
N ASN A 168 7.72 18.97 -17.01
CA ASN A 168 8.70 19.56 -17.93
C ASN A 168 10.11 19.76 -17.31
N GLY A 169 10.54 18.84 -16.45
CA GLY A 169 11.86 18.91 -15.79
C GLY A 169 11.92 19.79 -14.52
N ASN A 170 10.89 20.59 -14.24
CA ASN A 170 10.77 21.38 -13.01
C ASN A 170 9.83 20.69 -12.01
N LEU A 171 10.11 20.83 -10.71
CA LEU A 171 9.18 20.38 -9.66
C LEU A 171 7.85 21.15 -9.79
N ILE A 172 6.73 20.47 -9.55
CA ILE A 172 5.38 21.07 -9.58
C ILE A 172 5.22 22.06 -8.42
#